data_AF-A0A948RLE1-F1
#
_entry.id   AF-A0A948RLE1-F1
#
_cell.length_a   1.000
_cell.length_b   1.000
_cell.length_c   1.000
_cell.angle_alpha   90.00
_cell.angle_beta   90.00
_cell.angle_gamma   90.00
#
_symmetry.space_group_name_H-M   'P 1'
#
loop_
_entity.id
_entity.type
_entity.pdbx_description
1 polymer ?
#
loop_
_entity_poly.entity_id
_entity_poly.type
_entity_poly.pdbx_seq_one_letter_code
_entity_poly.pdbx_strand_id
1 'polypeptide(L)' 'MKTNYLPQPILMRKAIEALIEKLGISKASEFWVSLGYGEKDYTKLRKRIFEKENIGGLYKKIKKTERK' A
#
# COMPACT_ATOMS: atom_id res chain seq x y z
N MET A 1 -4.60 33.94 -1.41
CA MET A 1 -4.10 32.87 -2.30
C MET A 1 -5.29 32.08 -2.82
N LYS A 2 -5.44 31.91 -4.15
CA LYS A 2 -6.43 30.98 -4.71
C LYS A 2 -5.85 29.57 -4.56
N THR A 3 -6.28 28.83 -3.56
CA THR A 3 -5.94 27.40 -3.46
C THR A 3 -6.74 26.66 -4.52
N ASN A 4 -6.06 26.13 -5.53
CA ASN A 4 -6.67 25.18 -6.46
C ASN A 4 -7.00 23.92 -5.67
N TYR A 5 -8.27 23.78 -5.27
CA TYR A 5 -8.75 22.58 -4.62
C TYR A 5 -8.71 21.43 -5.63
N LEU A 6 -7.81 20.48 -5.38
CA LEU A 6 -7.90 19.19 -6.04
C LEU A 6 -9.14 18.47 -5.49
N PRO A 7 -9.91 17.78 -6.35
CA PRO A 7 -10.92 16.85 -5.89
C PRO A 7 -10.31 15.89 -4.86
N GLN A 8 -11.02 15.70 -3.75
CA GLN A 8 -10.57 14.94 -2.60
C GLN A 8 -10.06 13.53 -2.98
N PRO A 9 -10.68 12.78 -3.92
CA PRO A 9 -10.16 11.48 -4.35
C PRO A 9 -8.79 11.58 -5.03
N ILE A 10 -8.55 12.63 -5.82
CA ILE A 10 -7.29 12.87 -6.52
C ILE A 10 -6.20 13.25 -5.52
N LEU A 11 -6.54 14.08 -4.54
CA LEU A 11 -5.64 14.48 -3.46
C LEU A 11 -5.23 13.27 -2.61
N MET A 12 -6.19 12.43 -2.20
CA MET A 12 -5.91 11.23 -1.42
C MET A 12 -5.01 10.25 -2.17
N ARG A 13 -5.27 10.02 -3.47
CA ARG A 13 -4.42 9.15 -4.29
C ARG A 13 -2.97 9.66 -4.35
N LYS A 14 -2.77 10.95 -4.61
CA LYS A 14 -1.43 11.56 -4.64
C LYS A 14 -0.73 11.47 -3.29
N ALA A 15 -1.45 11.64 -2.19
CA ALA A 15 -0.90 11.51 -0.85
C ALA A 15 -0.43 10.07 -0.56
N ILE A 16 -1.23 9.06 -0.96
CA ILE A 16 -0.87 7.65 -0.83
C ILE A 16 0.40 7.34 -1.64
N GLU A 17 0.44 7.75 -2.91
CA GLU A 17 1.60 7.54 -3.78
C GLU A 17 2.88 8.18 -3.22
N ALA A 18 2.79 9.43 -2.76
CA ALA A 18 3.92 10.14 -2.15
C ALA A 18 4.43 9.47 -0.86
N LEU A 19 3.52 9.00 0.00
CA LEU A 19 3.88 8.30 1.23
C LEU A 19 4.53 6.95 0.93
N ILE A 20 4.03 6.19 -0.05
CA ILE A 20 4.64 4.94 -0.49
C ILE A 20 6.04 5.18 -1.04
N GLU A 21 6.22 6.21 -1.88
CA GLU A 21 7.52 6.55 -2.48
C GLU A 21 8.57 6.90 -1.40
N LYS A 22 8.19 7.68 -0.39
CA LYS A 22 9.13 8.16 0.63
C LYS A 22 9.36 7.21 1.79
N LEU A 23 8.32 6.51 2.24
CA LEU A 23 8.37 5.69 3.44
C LEU A 23 8.41 4.18 3.13
N GLY A 24 8.11 3.80 1.89
CA GLY A 24 7.83 2.42 1.52
C GLY A 24 6.44 1.98 1.98
N ILE A 25 5.94 0.92 1.33
CA ILE A 25 4.56 0.42 1.51
C ILE A 25 4.23 0.11 2.97
N SER A 26 5.16 -0.50 3.73
CA SER A 26 4.92 -0.90 5.13
C SER A 26 4.63 0.31 6.03
N LYS A 27 5.53 1.30 6.03
CA LYS A 27 5.42 2.49 6.88
C LYS A 27 4.29 3.41 6.43
N ALA A 28 4.06 3.52 5.11
CA ALA A 28 2.91 4.24 4.58
C ALA A 28 1.58 3.61 5.07
N SER A 29 1.50 2.27 5.09
CA SER A 29 0.31 1.56 5.58
C SER A 29 0.11 1.78 7.08
N GLU A 30 1.17 1.71 7.88
CA GLU A 30 1.11 1.99 9.34
C GLU A 30 0.62 3.42 9.62
N PHE A 31 1.10 4.40 8.85
CA PHE A 31 0.64 5.80 8.94
C PHE A 31 -0.86 5.95 8.66
N TRP A 32 -1.39 5.31 7.61
CA TRP A 32 -2.81 5.41 7.30
C TRP A 32 -3.70 4.70 8.34
N VAL A 33 -3.21 3.60 8.90
CA VAL A 33 -3.87 2.91 10.02
C VAL A 33 -3.88 3.80 11.28
N SER A 34 -2.80 4.51 11.60
CA SER A 34 -2.74 5.39 12.77
C SER A 34 -3.69 6.59 12.65
N LEU A 35 -3.99 7.03 11.43
CA LEU A 35 -5.00 8.05 11.14
C LEU A 35 -6.44 7.52 11.10
N GLY A 36 -6.66 6.22 11.35
CA GLY A 36 -8.00 5.62 11.36
C GLY A 36 -8.60 5.37 9.97
N TYR A 37 -7.84 5.57 8.89
CA TYR A 37 -8.30 5.34 7.51
C TYR A 37 -8.07 3.90 7.03
N GLY A 38 -7.59 3.00 7.90
CA GLY A 38 -7.39 1.58 7.61
C GLY A 38 -8.11 0.70 8.63
N GLU A 39 -9.08 -0.09 8.17
CA GLU A 39 -9.87 -0.99 9.03
C GLU A 39 -9.06 -2.17 9.61
N LYS A 40 -7.87 -2.44 9.09
CA LYS A 40 -7.11 -3.65 9.44
C LYS A 40 -5.63 -3.32 9.44
N ASP A 41 -5.03 -3.45 10.62
CA ASP A 41 -3.59 -3.45 10.85
C ASP A 41 -2.88 -4.30 9.78
N TYR A 42 -2.30 -3.62 8.79
CA TYR A 42 -1.65 -4.27 7.65
C TYR A 42 -0.54 -5.20 8.11
N THR A 43 0.09 -4.94 9.27
CA THR A 43 1.11 -5.84 9.83
C THR A 43 0.53 -7.20 10.22
N LYS A 44 -0.70 -7.24 10.75
CA LYS A 44 -1.43 -8.48 11.06
C LYS A 44 -1.90 -9.19 9.80
N LEU A 45 -2.39 -8.44 8.81
CA LEU A 45 -2.84 -8.99 7.54
C LEU A 45 -1.67 -9.56 6.73
N ARG A 46 -0.53 -8.85 6.68
CA ARG A 46 0.71 -9.28 6.03
C ARG A 46 1.17 -10.62 6.60
N LYS A 47 1.22 -10.77 7.93
CA LYS A 47 1.59 -12.05 8.55
C LYS A 47 0.70 -13.19 8.04
N ARG A 48 -0.62 -13.00 8.00
CA ARG A 48 -1.57 -14.02 7.52
C ARG A 48 -1.47 -14.29 6.01
N ILE A 49 -1.30 -13.27 5.18
CA ILE A 49 -1.22 -13.40 3.72
C ILE A 49 0.07 -14.12 3.31
N PHE A 50 1.19 -13.74 3.94
CA PHE A 50 2.51 -14.23 3.57
C PHE A 50 3.00 -15.41 4.44
N GLU A 51 2.22 -15.88 5.42
CA GLU A 51 2.57 -17.02 6.29
C GLU A 51 2.87 -18.30 5.50
N LYS A 52 2.18 -18.47 4.37
CA LYS A 52 2.32 -19.63 3.48
C LYS A 52 3.09 -19.31 2.20
N GLU A 53 3.59 -18.08 2.04
CA GLU A 53 4.33 -17.68 0.85
C GLU A 53 5.79 -17.38 1.18
N ASN A 54 6.68 -18.12 0.53
CA ASN A 54 8.09 -17.77 0.49
C ASN A 54 8.39 -16.94 -0.77
N ILE A 55 9.51 -16.21 -0.73
CA ILE A 55 9.96 -15.32 -1.82
C ILE A 55 10.00 -16.06 -3.16
N GLY A 56 10.42 -17.34 -3.17
CA GLY A 56 10.48 -18.16 -4.38
C GLY A 56 9.09 -18.47 -4.97
N GLY A 57 8.10 -18.72 -4.13
CA GLY A 57 6.71 -18.93 -4.54
C GLY A 57 6.09 -17.65 -5.10
N LEU A 58 6.35 -16.51 -4.46
CA LEU A 58 5.90 -15.19 -4.91
C LEU A 58 6.48 -14.86 -6.29
N TYR A 59 7.78 -15.04 -6.46
CA TYR A 59 8.48 -14.81 -7.72
C TYR A 59 7.92 -15.66 -8.87
N LYS A 60 7.66 -16.95 -8.63
CA LYS A 60 7.04 -17.84 -9.63
C LYS A 60 5.64 -17.38 -10.03
N LYS A 61 4.84 -16.88 -9.09
CA LYS A 61 3.49 -16.35 -9.39
C LYS A 61 3.56 -15.08 -10.22
N ILE A 62 4.41 -14.12 -9.85
CA ILE A 62 4.60 -12.86 -10.60
C ILE A 62 5.03 -13.15 -12.04
N LYS A 63 6.04 -14.00 -12.21
CA LYS A 63 6.54 -14.41 -13.54
C LYS A 63 5.48 -15.11 -14.40
N LYS A 64 4.50 -15.79 -13.77
CA LYS A 64 3.40 -16.46 -14.48
C LYS A 64 2.34 -15.45 -14.93
N THR A 65 2.13 -14.38 -14.16
CA THR A 65 1.22 -13.27 -14.50
C THR A 65 1.79 -12.38 -15.61
N GLU A 66 3.10 -12.08 -15.59
CA GLU A 66 3.77 -11.27 -16.63
C GLU A 66 3.90 -11.99 -17.99
N ARG A 67 3.74 -13.31 -18.01
CA ARG A 67 3.75 -14.14 -19.23
C ARG A 67 2.36 -14.33 -19.84
N LYS A 68 1.32 -13.76 -19.22
CA LYS A 68 -0.07 -13.81 -19.67
C LYS A 68 -0.46 -12.46 -20.26
#